data_AF-A0A7G2IR61-F1
#
_entry.id   AF-A0A7G2IR61-F1
#
_cell.length_a   1.000
_cell.length_b   1.000
_cell.length_c   1.000
_cell.angle_alpha   90.00
_cell.angle_beta   90.00
_cell.angle_gamma   90.00
#
_symmetry.space_group_name_H-M   'P 1'
#
loop_
_entity.id
_entity.type
_entity.pdbx_description
1 polymer ?
#
loop_
_entity_poly.entity_id
_entity_poly.type
_entity_poly.pdbx_seq_one_letter_code
_entity_poly.pdbx_strand_id
1 'polypeptide(L)'
;MSVYNIQDETGQFKPYPASNFSTAVPQSATAMLVTALKDSRWFVPLERQGLQNLLNERKIIRAAQENGTVAINNRIPLQSLTAANVMVEGSIIGYESNVKSGGVGARYFGIGADTQYQLDQIAVNLRVVNVSTGEILSSVNTSKTILSYEVQAGVFRFIDYQRLLEGEIGYTSNEPVMLCLMSAIETGVIFLINDGIDRGLWDLQDKKQVDNDILVKYRHMSVPPES
;
A
#
# COMPACT_ATOMS: atom_id res chain seq x y z
N MET A 1 5.49 0.42 -14.73
CA MET A 1 4.26 1.10 -14.28
C MET A 1 4.68 2.41 -13.62
N SER A 2 4.00 3.53 -13.88
CA SER A 2 4.29 4.78 -13.16
C SER A 2 3.39 4.90 -11.94
N VAL A 3 3.96 5.28 -10.79
CA VAL A 3 3.21 5.50 -9.55
C VAL A 3 3.06 6.98 -9.32
N TYR A 4 1.83 7.47 -9.16
CA TYR A 4 1.58 8.88 -8.84
C TYR A 4 1.44 9.07 -7.33
N ASN A 5 0.30 9.52 -6.84
CA ASN A 5 0.10 9.78 -5.41
C ASN A 5 -1.05 8.93 -4.88
N ILE A 6 -0.91 8.45 -3.65
CA ILE A 6 -2.04 8.04 -2.83
C ILE A 6 -2.39 9.20 -1.91
N GLN A 7 -3.60 9.74 -2.08
CA GLN A 7 -4.08 10.84 -1.25
C GLN A 7 -4.81 10.31 -0.02
N ASP A 8 -4.65 11.01 1.11
CA ASP A 8 -5.51 10.80 2.27
C ASP A 8 -6.82 11.58 2.06
N GLU A 9 -7.88 10.86 1.70
CA GLU A 9 -9.22 11.40 1.50
C GLU A 9 -10.13 11.15 2.72
N THR A 10 -9.57 10.66 3.83
CA THR A 10 -10.35 10.36 5.04
C THR A 10 -10.82 11.61 5.77
N GLY A 11 -10.05 12.70 5.64
CA GLY A 11 -10.25 13.95 6.37
C GLY A 11 -10.06 13.83 7.89
N GLN A 12 -9.45 12.75 8.38
CA GLN A 12 -9.36 12.43 9.80
C GLN A 12 -8.10 13.03 10.45
N PHE A 13 -8.29 13.63 11.63
CA PHE A 13 -7.22 14.14 12.50
C PHE A 13 -7.25 13.42 13.85
N LYS A 14 -6.10 13.35 14.53
CA LYS A 14 -6.01 12.72 15.86
C LYS A 14 -6.81 13.56 16.89
N PRO A 15 -7.60 12.92 17.77
CA PRO A 15 -8.30 13.62 18.85
C PRO A 15 -7.32 14.11 19.93
N TYR A 16 -7.81 14.97 20.83
CA TYR A 16 -7.05 15.40 22.02
C TYR A 16 -6.49 14.19 22.78
N PRO A 17 -5.23 14.22 23.25
CA PRO A 17 -4.33 15.37 23.43
C PRO A 17 -3.44 15.73 22.23
N ALA A 18 -3.64 15.11 21.06
CA ALA A 18 -2.83 15.40 19.89
C ALA A 18 -3.07 16.83 19.37
N SER A 19 -2.09 17.34 18.60
CA SER A 19 -2.26 18.60 17.87
C SER A 19 -3.35 18.46 16.81
N ASN A 20 -4.18 19.49 16.63
CA ASN A 20 -5.23 19.54 15.60
C ASN A 20 -4.68 19.40 14.16
N PHE A 21 -3.36 19.55 13.96
CA PHE A 21 -2.71 19.34 12.66
C PHE A 21 -2.17 17.91 12.48
N SER A 22 -2.28 17.05 13.49
CA SER A 22 -1.80 15.67 13.40
C SER A 22 -2.84 14.83 12.67
N THR A 23 -2.48 14.36 11.47
CA THR A 23 -3.33 13.46 10.70
C THR A 23 -3.51 12.13 11.44
N ALA A 24 -4.70 11.56 11.33
CA ALA A 24 -4.98 10.27 11.96
C ALA A 24 -4.29 9.12 11.20
N VAL A 25 -4.10 9.29 9.89
CA VAL A 25 -3.45 8.33 9.01
C VAL A 25 -2.05 8.84 8.58
N PRO A 26 -1.05 7.95 8.45
CA PRO A 26 0.26 8.32 7.91
C PRO A 26 0.20 8.84 6.47
N GLN A 27 0.94 9.92 6.18
CA GLN A 27 1.03 10.54 4.85
C GLN A 27 2.07 9.87 3.93
N SER A 28 2.45 8.62 4.22
CA SER A 28 3.51 7.87 3.53
C SER A 28 2.97 6.76 2.60
N ALA A 29 1.66 6.75 2.34
CA ALA A 29 0.99 5.72 1.54
C ALA A 29 1.60 5.54 0.14
N THR A 30 1.99 6.62 -0.54
CA THR A 30 2.64 6.55 -1.85
C THR A 30 3.94 5.77 -1.81
N ALA A 31 4.80 6.00 -0.80
CA ALA A 31 6.05 5.28 -0.63
C ALA A 31 5.79 3.79 -0.29
N MET A 32 4.78 3.51 0.55
CA MET A 32 4.35 2.14 0.85
C MET A 32 3.89 1.41 -0.43
N LEU A 33 3.13 2.06 -1.30
CA LEU A 33 2.70 1.48 -2.58
C LEU A 33 3.88 1.20 -3.50
N VAL A 34 4.82 2.14 -3.65
CA VAL A 34 6.03 1.93 -4.47
C VAL A 34 6.80 0.71 -3.98
N THR A 35 6.98 0.57 -2.67
CA THR A 35 7.64 -0.58 -2.04
C THR A 35 6.86 -1.87 -2.31
N ALA A 36 5.55 -1.91 -2.04
CA ALA A 36 4.71 -3.09 -2.27
C ALA A 36 4.71 -3.54 -3.75
N LEU A 37 4.66 -2.59 -4.70
CA LEU A 37 4.77 -2.88 -6.14
C LEU A 37 6.13 -3.48 -6.49
N LYS A 38 7.23 -2.96 -5.91
CA LYS A 38 8.58 -3.49 -6.13
C LYS A 38 8.74 -4.88 -5.52
N ASP A 39 8.27 -5.08 -4.29
CA ASP A 39 8.40 -6.34 -3.54
C ASP A 39 7.52 -7.45 -4.12
N SER A 40 6.42 -7.09 -4.80
CA SER A 40 5.61 -8.04 -5.56
C SER A 40 6.39 -8.76 -6.65
N ARG A 41 7.47 -8.14 -7.17
CA ARG A 41 8.23 -8.56 -8.37
C ARG A 41 7.41 -8.62 -9.66
N TRP A 42 6.18 -8.11 -9.67
CA TRP A 42 5.35 -7.98 -10.88
C TRP A 42 5.62 -6.68 -11.62
N PHE A 43 6.04 -5.64 -10.91
CA PHE A 43 6.14 -4.29 -11.47
C PHE A 43 7.53 -3.69 -11.29
N VAL A 44 7.94 -2.91 -12.28
CA VAL A 44 9.03 -1.95 -12.16
C VAL A 44 8.38 -0.57 -11.98
N PRO A 45 8.32 -0.04 -10.74
CA PRO A 45 7.77 1.28 -10.49
C PRO A 45 8.72 2.36 -11.04
N LEU A 46 8.16 3.32 -11.78
CA LEU A 46 8.90 4.47 -12.29
C LEU A 46 8.71 5.67 -11.35
N GLU A 47 9.81 6.34 -11.03
CA GLU A 47 9.83 7.55 -10.21
C GLU A 47 9.06 8.68 -10.91
N ARG A 48 8.04 9.19 -10.21
CA ARG A 48 7.25 10.35 -10.62
C ARG A 48 7.07 11.38 -9.50
N GLN A 49 7.13 10.96 -8.24
CA GLN A 49 7.04 11.87 -7.09
C GLN A 49 8.22 12.86 -7.08
N GLY A 50 9.44 12.36 -7.34
CA GLY A 50 10.67 13.14 -7.45
C GLY A 50 11.03 13.60 -8.87
N LEU A 51 10.10 13.60 -9.83
CA LEU A 51 10.42 13.83 -11.25
C LEU A 51 11.15 15.14 -11.51
N GLN A 52 10.77 16.22 -10.82
CA GLN A 52 11.43 17.52 -11.00
C GLN A 52 12.92 17.47 -10.61
N ASN A 53 13.26 16.79 -9.52
CA ASN A 53 14.64 16.62 -9.08
C ASN A 53 15.42 15.77 -10.10
N LEU A 54 14.81 14.70 -10.61
CA LEU A 54 15.39 13.87 -11.66
C LEU A 54 15.69 14.67 -12.93
N LEU A 55 14.73 15.50 -13.38
CA LEU A 55 14.90 16.36 -14.54
C LEU A 55 16.01 17.41 -14.33
N ASN A 56 16.10 17.98 -13.13
CA ASN A 56 17.15 18.94 -12.78
C ASN A 56 18.52 18.28 -12.81
N GLU A 57 18.69 17.09 -12.22
CA GLU A 57 19.96 16.36 -12.24
C GLU A 57 20.40 16.03 -13.67
N ARG A 58 19.47 15.60 -14.52
CA ARG A 58 19.76 15.32 -15.94
C ARG A 58 20.17 16.57 -16.72
N LYS A 59 19.63 17.75 -16.36
CA LYS A 59 20.07 19.04 -16.94
C LYS A 59 21.51 19.36 -16.51
N ILE A 60 21.85 19.15 -15.23
CA ILE A 60 23.20 19.35 -14.70
C ILE A 60 24.19 18.44 -15.43
N ILE A 61 23.89 17.15 -15.55
CA ILE A 61 24.73 16.17 -16.26
C ILE A 61 24.94 16.58 -17.72
N ARG A 62 23.89 17.05 -18.41
CA ARG A 62 23.98 17.51 -19.80
C ARG A 62 24.90 18.73 -19.91
N ALA A 63 24.72 19.74 -19.06
CA ALA A 63 25.53 20.95 -19.06
C ALA A 63 27.01 20.68 -18.74
N ALA A 64 27.29 19.74 -17.82
CA ALA A 64 28.67 19.36 -17.49
C ALA A 64 29.38 18.69 -18.68
N GLN A 65 28.69 17.83 -19.42
CA GLN A 65 29.28 17.06 -20.53
C GLN A 65 29.34 17.81 -21.86
N GLU A 66 28.57 18.89 -22.03
CA GLU A 66 28.45 19.65 -23.28
C GLU A 66 29.80 20.23 -23.75
N ASN A 67 30.63 20.68 -22.81
CA ASN A 67 31.94 21.27 -23.10
C ASN A 67 33.05 20.23 -23.37
N GLY A 68 32.75 18.92 -23.29
CA GLY A 68 33.72 17.85 -23.60
C GLY A 68 34.90 17.73 -22.62
N THR A 69 34.91 18.48 -21.52
CA THR A 69 35.98 18.51 -20.51
C THR A 69 35.83 17.46 -19.41
N VAL A 70 34.67 16.80 -19.32
CA VAL A 70 34.42 15.74 -18.35
C VAL A 70 35.26 14.52 -18.69
N ALA A 71 36.04 14.06 -17.71
CA ALA A 71 36.85 12.85 -17.85
C ALA A 71 35.97 11.65 -18.24
N ILE A 72 36.48 10.78 -19.12
CA ILE A 72 35.72 9.66 -19.70
C ILE A 72 35.09 8.75 -18.63
N ASN A 73 35.77 8.56 -17.50
CA ASN A 73 35.28 7.79 -16.35
C ASN A 73 34.08 8.43 -15.64
N ASN A 74 33.86 9.74 -15.82
CA ASN A 74 32.74 10.49 -15.23
C ASN A 74 31.64 10.82 -16.24
N ARG A 75 31.73 10.30 -17.48
CA ARG A 75 30.73 10.54 -18.52
C ARG A 75 29.55 9.58 -18.33
N ILE A 76 28.40 10.14 -17.95
CA ILE A 76 27.16 9.38 -17.73
C ILE A 76 26.34 9.41 -19.03
N PRO A 77 26.10 8.26 -19.70
CA PRO A 77 25.23 8.21 -20.86
C PRO A 77 23.77 8.44 -20.44
N LEU A 78 23.16 9.53 -20.89
CA LEU A 78 21.77 9.87 -20.59
C LEU A 78 20.81 9.28 -21.63
N GLN A 79 20.21 8.13 -21.33
CA GLN A 79 19.10 7.57 -22.12
C GLN A 79 17.78 8.28 -21.83
N SER A 80 16.83 8.31 -22.78
CA SER A 80 15.47 8.83 -22.56
C SER A 80 14.80 8.17 -21.35
N LEU A 81 13.96 8.91 -20.64
CA LEU A 81 13.21 8.36 -19.51
C LEU A 81 12.27 7.26 -19.99
N THR A 82 12.25 6.15 -19.27
CA THR A 82 11.33 5.04 -19.54
C THR A 82 9.88 5.54 -19.44
N ALA A 83 9.07 5.18 -20.43
CA ALA A 83 7.63 5.41 -20.42
C ALA A 83 6.90 4.22 -19.76
N ALA A 84 5.73 4.46 -19.20
CA ALA A 84 4.85 3.41 -18.72
C ALA A 84 3.55 3.43 -19.53
N ASN A 85 3.05 2.24 -19.87
CA ASN A 85 1.76 2.08 -20.55
C ASN A 85 0.59 2.26 -19.59
N VAL A 86 0.81 1.98 -18.31
CA VAL A 86 -0.17 2.11 -17.24
C VAL A 86 0.40 2.91 -16.07
N MET A 87 -0.47 3.71 -15.47
CA MET A 87 -0.20 4.39 -14.21
C MET A 87 -1.10 3.84 -13.11
N VAL A 88 -0.58 3.86 -11.88
CA VAL A 88 -1.33 3.51 -10.68
C VAL A 88 -1.40 4.73 -9.76
N GLU A 89 -2.58 4.90 -9.21
CA GLU A 89 -2.93 5.95 -8.26
C GLU A 89 -3.95 5.38 -7.28
N GLY A 90 -4.19 6.08 -6.17
CA GLY A 90 -5.11 5.59 -5.17
C GLY A 90 -5.47 6.64 -4.14
N SER A 91 -6.31 6.23 -3.21
CA SER A 91 -6.78 7.08 -2.13
C SER A 91 -7.01 6.25 -0.87
N ILE A 92 -6.67 6.79 0.29
CA ILE A 92 -7.14 6.28 1.57
C ILE A 92 -8.55 6.85 1.75
N ILE A 93 -9.55 6.01 1.57
CA ILE A 93 -10.96 6.42 1.46
C ILE A 93 -11.72 6.32 2.78
N GLY A 94 -11.14 5.66 3.79
CA GLY A 94 -11.75 5.56 5.11
C GLY A 94 -10.73 5.19 6.18
N TYR A 95 -10.90 5.81 7.35
CA TYR A 95 -10.19 5.44 8.57
C TYR A 95 -11.14 5.54 9.75
N GLU A 96 -11.15 4.49 10.57
CA GLU A 96 -11.89 4.45 11.83
C GLU A 96 -11.00 3.84 12.92
N SER A 97 -10.96 4.47 14.09
CA SER A 97 -10.21 3.99 15.25
C SER A 97 -11.07 4.05 16.49
N ASN A 98 -11.22 2.91 17.18
CA ASN A 98 -12.03 2.79 18.39
C ASN A 98 -11.29 2.03 19.47
N VAL A 99 -11.38 2.51 20.71
CA VAL A 99 -10.96 1.75 21.90
C VAL A 99 -12.12 0.85 22.32
N LYS A 100 -11.86 -0.45 22.47
CA LYS A 100 -12.83 -1.46 22.91
C LYS A 100 -12.30 -2.19 24.14
N SER A 101 -13.19 -2.76 24.93
CA SER A 101 -12.87 -3.69 26.03
C SER A 101 -13.73 -4.93 25.92
N GLY A 102 -13.24 -6.07 26.42
CA GLY A 102 -13.97 -7.33 26.42
C GLY A 102 -14.29 -7.89 25.02
N GLY A 103 -15.35 -8.70 24.98
CA GLY A 103 -15.86 -9.31 23.74
C GLY A 103 -14.89 -10.26 23.05
N VAL A 104 -15.05 -10.38 21.73
CA VAL A 104 -14.28 -11.31 20.89
C VAL A 104 -12.78 -10.98 20.94
N GLY A 105 -12.40 -9.69 20.87
CA GLY A 105 -11.00 -9.25 20.96
C GLY A 105 -10.30 -9.68 22.25
N ALA A 106 -10.97 -9.53 23.40
CA ALA A 106 -10.41 -9.96 24.68
C ALA A 106 -10.17 -11.49 24.73
N ARG A 107 -11.10 -12.27 24.18
CA ARG A 107 -10.96 -13.73 24.09
C ARG A 107 -9.80 -14.15 23.19
N TYR A 108 -9.62 -13.52 22.04
CA TYR A 108 -8.51 -13.83 21.12
C TYR A 108 -7.15 -13.41 21.68
N PHE A 109 -7.06 -12.27 22.34
CA PHE A 109 -5.81 -11.85 22.98
C PHE A 109 -5.51 -12.61 24.29
N GLY A 110 -6.53 -13.23 24.91
CA GLY A 110 -6.40 -13.85 26.23
C GLY A 110 -6.25 -12.82 27.35
N ILE A 111 -6.86 -11.64 27.19
CA ILE A 111 -6.83 -10.53 28.14
C ILE A 111 -8.14 -10.44 28.93
N GLY A 112 -8.12 -9.75 30.08
CA GLY A 112 -9.29 -9.58 30.91
C GLY A 112 -10.41 -8.79 30.22
N ALA A 113 -11.65 -8.96 30.69
CA ALA A 113 -12.80 -8.24 30.13
C ALA A 113 -12.67 -6.70 30.24
N ASP A 114 -11.95 -6.24 31.27
CA ASP A 114 -11.72 -4.82 31.52
C ASP A 114 -10.46 -4.28 30.81
N THR A 115 -9.66 -5.16 30.19
CA THR A 115 -8.47 -4.73 29.43
C THR A 115 -8.91 -4.08 28.12
N GLN A 116 -8.48 -2.85 27.92
CA GLN A 116 -8.74 -2.09 26.69
C GLN A 116 -7.77 -2.48 25.58
N TYR A 117 -8.27 -2.51 24.35
CA TYR A 117 -7.51 -2.68 23.11
C TYR A 117 -8.03 -1.70 22.06
N GLN A 118 -7.20 -1.38 21.09
CA GLN A 118 -7.55 -0.50 19.98
C GLN A 118 -7.95 -1.33 18.76
N LEU A 119 -8.95 -0.85 18.02
CA LEU A 119 -9.36 -1.38 16.73
C LEU A 119 -9.18 -0.27 15.69
N ASP A 120 -8.29 -0.50 14.74
CA ASP A 120 -8.01 0.40 13.63
C ASP A 120 -8.47 -0.23 12.33
N GLN A 121 -9.34 0.45 11.59
CA GLN A 121 -9.83 0.03 10.29
C GLN A 121 -9.44 1.06 9.23
N ILE A 122 -8.79 0.60 8.16
CA ILE A 122 -8.38 1.42 7.02
C ILE A 122 -8.97 0.83 5.75
N ALA A 123 -9.54 1.71 4.92
CA ALA A 123 -9.95 1.39 3.56
C ALA A 123 -9.11 2.15 2.54
N VAL A 124 -8.57 1.43 1.56
CA VAL A 124 -7.76 1.97 0.47
C VAL A 124 -8.40 1.59 -0.86
N ASN A 125 -8.50 2.56 -1.77
CA ASN A 125 -8.78 2.34 -3.18
C ASN A 125 -7.47 2.43 -3.98
N LEU A 126 -7.21 1.46 -4.84
CA LEU A 126 -6.14 1.52 -5.83
C LEU A 126 -6.73 1.34 -7.22
N ARG A 127 -6.31 2.16 -8.18
CA ARG A 127 -6.78 2.11 -9.56
C ARG A 127 -5.63 2.13 -10.56
N VAL A 128 -5.79 1.38 -11.64
CA VAL A 128 -4.86 1.31 -12.76
C VAL A 128 -5.49 1.99 -13.96
N VAL A 129 -4.78 2.96 -14.53
CA VAL A 129 -5.26 3.79 -15.63
C VAL A 129 -4.36 3.58 -16.86
N ASN A 130 -5.00 3.39 -18.02
CA ASN A 130 -4.33 3.35 -19.30
C ASN A 130 -3.85 4.76 -19.68
N VAL A 131 -2.54 4.94 -19.83
CA VAL A 131 -1.95 6.27 -20.12
C VAL A 131 -2.35 6.77 -21.52
N SER A 132 -2.62 5.88 -22.47
CA SER A 132 -2.98 6.24 -23.84
C SER A 132 -4.43 6.67 -24.01
N THR A 133 -5.36 6.09 -23.25
CA THR A 133 -6.81 6.34 -23.41
C THR A 133 -7.45 7.10 -22.23
N GLY A 134 -6.80 7.10 -21.06
CA GLY A 134 -7.40 7.60 -19.81
C GLY A 134 -8.41 6.64 -19.18
N GLU A 135 -8.61 5.45 -19.75
CA GLU A 135 -9.54 4.45 -19.23
C GLU A 135 -9.02 3.83 -17.93
N ILE A 136 -9.91 3.67 -16.95
CA ILE A 136 -9.64 2.91 -15.72
C ILE A 136 -9.75 1.42 -16.05
N LEU A 137 -8.61 0.74 -16.13
CA LEU A 137 -8.51 -0.69 -16.46
C LEU A 137 -8.88 -1.57 -15.27
N SER A 138 -8.56 -1.12 -14.05
CA SER A 138 -8.82 -1.82 -12.79
C SER A 138 -9.05 -0.81 -11.67
N SER A 139 -9.95 -1.14 -10.73
CA SER A 139 -10.19 -0.38 -9.52
C SER A 139 -10.57 -1.35 -8.40
N VAL A 140 -9.72 -1.45 -7.38
CA VAL A 140 -9.89 -2.37 -6.26
C VAL A 140 -10.01 -1.61 -4.96
N ASN A 141 -10.88 -2.12 -4.08
CA ASN A 141 -11.06 -1.60 -2.73
C ASN A 141 -10.63 -2.66 -1.73
N THR A 142 -9.77 -2.26 -0.81
CA THR A 142 -9.30 -3.11 0.30
C THR A 142 -9.65 -2.46 1.61
N SER A 143 -10.18 -3.25 2.54
CA SER A 143 -10.40 -2.85 3.93
C SER A 143 -9.63 -3.80 4.82
N LYS A 144 -8.81 -3.26 5.71
CA LYS A 144 -8.11 -4.02 6.75
C LYS A 144 -8.54 -3.52 8.11
N THR A 145 -8.68 -4.47 9.04
CA THR A 145 -9.01 -4.21 10.42
C THR A 145 -7.97 -4.89 11.29
N ILE A 146 -7.22 -4.08 12.04
CA ILE A 146 -6.23 -4.56 13.00
C ILE A 146 -6.73 -4.25 14.40
N LEU A 147 -6.80 -5.27 15.23
CA LEU A 147 -6.92 -5.09 16.68
C LEU A 147 -5.52 -5.07 17.26
N SER A 148 -5.28 -4.22 18.25
CA SER A 148 -3.97 -4.13 18.89
C SER A 148 -4.09 -3.74 20.36
N TYR A 149 -3.14 -4.20 21.17
CA TYR A 149 -2.96 -3.66 22.52
C TYR A 149 -1.47 -3.63 22.86
N GLU A 150 -1.07 -2.63 23.64
CA GLU A 150 0.32 -2.47 24.06
C GLU A 150 0.66 -3.49 25.15
N VAL A 151 1.67 -4.32 24.91
CA VAL A 151 2.13 -5.34 25.87
C VAL A 151 3.33 -4.87 26.69
N GLN A 152 4.18 -4.04 26.09
CA GLN A 152 5.35 -3.40 26.68
C GLN A 152 5.55 -2.06 25.98
N ALA A 153 6.32 -1.14 26.57
CA ALA A 153 6.57 0.17 25.99
C ALA A 153 7.04 0.07 24.53
N GLY A 154 6.20 0.54 23.59
CA GLY A 154 6.49 0.51 22.15
C GLY A 154 6.42 -0.88 21.50
N VAL A 155 5.83 -1.88 22.17
CA VAL A 155 5.57 -3.22 21.61
C VAL A 155 4.09 -3.51 21.69
N PHE A 156 3.50 -3.74 20.53
CA PHE A 156 2.08 -4.02 20.38
C PHE A 156 1.88 -5.47 19.95
N ARG A 157 0.95 -6.15 20.61
CA ARG A 157 0.42 -7.40 20.09
C ARG A 157 -0.81 -7.09 19.26
N PHE A 158 -0.88 -7.63 18.06
CA PHE A 158 -1.96 -7.34 17.12
C PHE A 158 -2.64 -8.61 16.60
N ILE A 159 -3.87 -8.45 16.13
CA ILE A 159 -4.63 -9.45 15.37
C ILE A 159 -5.10 -8.80 14.09
N ASP A 160 -4.70 -9.39 12.96
CA ASP A 160 -5.22 -9.05 11.64
C ASP A 160 -6.47 -9.90 11.35
N TYR A 161 -7.63 -9.26 11.24
CA TYR A 161 -8.89 -9.95 10.92
C TYR A 161 -9.02 -10.17 9.42
N GLN A 162 -9.04 -11.43 8.99
CA GLN A 162 -9.36 -11.82 7.62
C GLN A 162 -10.84 -12.22 7.50
N ARG A 163 -11.39 -12.17 6.28
CA ARG A 163 -12.83 -12.43 5.99
C ARG A 163 -13.32 -13.83 6.41
N LEU A 164 -12.43 -14.77 6.75
CA LEU A 164 -12.74 -16.18 7.06
C LEU A 164 -12.80 -16.50 8.56
N LEU A 165 -12.98 -15.49 9.44
CA LEU A 165 -12.80 -15.65 10.90
C LEU A 165 -11.39 -16.14 11.29
N GLU A 166 -10.45 -16.09 10.35
CA GLU A 166 -9.04 -16.34 10.58
C GLU A 166 -8.42 -15.04 11.14
N GLY A 167 -7.76 -15.18 12.28
CA GLY A 167 -7.01 -14.10 12.93
C GLY A 167 -5.55 -14.49 13.01
N GLU A 168 -4.68 -13.69 12.39
CA GLU A 168 -3.24 -13.85 12.52
C GLU A 168 -2.74 -13.01 13.70
N ILE A 169 -2.16 -13.66 14.71
CA ILE A 169 -1.59 -12.99 15.88
C ILE A 169 -0.12 -12.69 15.59
N GLY A 170 0.27 -11.43 15.80
CA GLY A 170 1.66 -11.01 15.67
C GLY A 170 2.08 -10.01 16.75
N TYR A 171 3.37 -9.70 16.73
CA TYR A 171 3.96 -8.62 17.52
C TYR A 171 4.60 -7.61 16.58
N THR A 172 4.49 -6.33 16.92
CA THR A 172 5.07 -5.24 16.15
C THR A 172 5.57 -4.14 17.08
N SER A 173 6.63 -3.45 16.65
CA SER A 173 7.09 -2.20 17.28
C SER A 173 6.64 -0.96 16.51
N ASN A 174 5.98 -1.16 15.37
CA ASN A 174 5.37 -0.09 14.58
C ASN A 174 4.02 0.31 15.17
N GLU A 175 3.61 1.56 14.97
CA GLU A 175 2.25 1.98 15.33
C GLU A 175 1.21 1.11 14.59
N PRO A 176 0.15 0.64 15.27
CA PRO A 176 -0.88 -0.21 14.68
C PRO A 176 -1.52 0.36 13.40
N VAL A 177 -1.76 1.67 13.37
CA VAL A 177 -2.29 2.38 12.19
C VAL A 177 -1.36 2.27 10.98
N MET A 178 -0.04 2.33 11.20
CA MET A 178 0.95 2.19 10.12
C MET A 178 0.95 0.77 9.56
N LEU A 179 0.87 -0.23 10.43
CA LEU A 179 0.77 -1.62 10.04
C LEU A 179 -0.52 -1.88 9.25
N CYS A 180 -1.64 -1.31 9.68
CA CYS A 180 -2.94 -1.45 9.02
C CYS A 180 -2.92 -0.86 7.60
N LEU A 181 -2.34 0.34 7.44
CA LEU A 181 -2.20 0.99 6.14
C LEU A 181 -1.31 0.18 5.20
N MET A 182 -0.15 -0.27 5.68
CA MET A 182 0.79 -1.06 4.89
C MET A 182 0.15 -2.37 4.41
N SER A 183 -0.50 -3.09 5.32
CA SER A 183 -1.19 -4.35 5.00
C SER A 183 -2.37 -4.16 4.03
N ALA A 184 -3.10 -3.05 4.13
CA ALA A 184 -4.17 -2.72 3.19
C ALA A 184 -3.61 -2.46 1.78
N ILE A 185 -2.52 -1.68 1.67
CA ILE A 185 -1.86 -1.40 0.39
C ILE A 185 -1.29 -2.68 -0.24
N GLU A 186 -0.60 -3.53 0.54
CA GLU A 186 -0.06 -4.82 0.07
C GLU A 186 -1.18 -5.73 -0.44
N THR A 187 -2.27 -5.85 0.32
CA THR A 187 -3.46 -6.59 -0.10
C THR A 187 -4.05 -6.01 -1.39
N GLY A 188 -4.07 -4.67 -1.52
CA GLY A 188 -4.56 -3.97 -2.70
C GLY A 188 -3.72 -4.26 -3.94
N VAL A 189 -2.40 -4.36 -3.79
CA VAL A 189 -1.50 -4.75 -4.88
C VAL A 189 -1.77 -6.19 -5.32
N ILE A 190 -2.00 -7.12 -4.39
CA ILE A 190 -2.35 -8.51 -4.73
C ILE A 190 -3.71 -8.56 -5.46
N PHE A 191 -4.70 -7.79 -5.00
CA PHE A 191 -6.00 -7.69 -5.68
C PHE A 191 -5.87 -7.10 -7.07
N LEU A 192 -5.07 -6.05 -7.25
CA LEU A 192 -4.78 -5.49 -8.57
C LEU A 192 -4.15 -6.54 -9.49
N ILE A 193 -3.14 -7.28 -9.01
CA ILE A 193 -2.48 -8.34 -9.79
C ILE A 193 -3.50 -9.39 -10.23
N ASN A 194 -4.32 -9.89 -9.30
CA ASN A 194 -5.38 -10.86 -9.59
C ASN A 194 -6.38 -10.35 -10.62
N ASP A 195 -6.94 -9.15 -10.41
CA ASP A 195 -7.91 -8.55 -11.34
C ASP A 195 -7.28 -8.30 -12.73
N GLY A 196 -6.01 -7.91 -12.78
CA GLY A 196 -5.28 -7.74 -14.03
C GLY A 196 -4.99 -9.05 -14.77
N ILE A 197 -4.79 -10.17 -14.06
CA ILE A 197 -4.70 -11.50 -14.68
C ILE A 197 -6.07 -11.87 -15.27
N ASP A 198 -7.14 -11.72 -14.47
CA ASP A 198 -8.50 -12.11 -14.87
C ASP A 198 -9.01 -11.27 -16.07
N ARG A 199 -8.60 -10.01 -16.17
CA ARG A 199 -8.92 -9.09 -17.29
C ARG A 199 -7.95 -9.16 -18.47
N GLY A 200 -6.87 -9.94 -18.38
CA GLY A 200 -5.86 -10.04 -19.43
C GLY A 200 -5.01 -8.76 -19.62
N LEU A 201 -4.81 -7.98 -18.57
CA LEU A 201 -3.90 -6.82 -18.56
C LEU A 201 -2.42 -7.27 -18.53
N TRP A 202 -2.16 -8.41 -17.90
CA TRP A 202 -0.85 -9.06 -17.83
C TRP A 202 -1.02 -10.58 -17.71
N ASP A 203 0.00 -11.30 -18.16
CA ASP A 203 0.02 -12.77 -18.15
C ASP A 203 0.97 -13.30 -17.07
N LEU A 204 0.58 -14.43 -16.46
CA LEU A 204 1.49 -15.24 -15.66
C LEU A 204 2.58 -15.85 -16.55
N GLN A 205 3.80 -15.93 -16.04
CA GLN A 205 4.89 -16.61 -16.74
C GLN A 205 4.56 -18.09 -16.99
N ASP A 206 3.94 -18.76 -16.00
CA ASP A 206 3.36 -20.09 -16.15
C ASP A 206 1.84 -20.02 -15.95
N LYS A 207 1.09 -20.26 -17.03
CA LYS A 207 -0.38 -20.23 -17.00
C LYS A 207 -1.00 -21.27 -16.07
N LYS A 208 -0.27 -22.33 -15.70
CA LYS A 208 -0.74 -23.34 -14.74
C LYS A 208 -0.76 -22.83 -13.31
N GLN A 209 -0.09 -21.70 -13.02
CA GLN A 209 -0.06 -21.10 -11.68
C GLN A 209 -1.28 -20.21 -11.39
N VAL A 210 -2.29 -20.17 -12.27
CA VAL A 210 -3.57 -19.49 -11.99
C VAL A 210 -4.21 -19.97 -10.68
N ASP A 211 -4.01 -21.24 -10.34
CA ASP A 211 -4.53 -21.88 -9.13
C ASP A 211 -3.53 -21.85 -7.96
N ASN A 212 -2.53 -20.95 -8.00
CA ASN A 212 -1.61 -20.78 -6.88
C ASN A 212 -2.38 -20.36 -5.61
N ASP A 213 -2.06 -20.99 -4.48
CA ASP A 213 -2.75 -20.79 -3.20
C ASP A 213 -2.91 -19.32 -2.81
N ILE A 214 -1.90 -18.47 -3.08
CA ILE A 214 -1.96 -17.03 -2.77
C ILE A 214 -2.97 -16.34 -3.69
N LEU A 215 -2.88 -16.55 -4.99
CA LEU A 215 -3.79 -15.92 -5.96
C LEU A 215 -5.23 -16.33 -5.66
N VAL A 216 -5.46 -17.62 -5.38
CA VAL A 216 -6.77 -18.17 -5.02
C VAL A 216 -7.27 -17.60 -3.69
N LYS A 217 -6.45 -17.59 -2.63
CA LYS A 217 -6.79 -17.01 -1.31
C LYS A 217 -7.29 -15.58 -1.45
N TYR A 218 -6.53 -14.73 -2.16
CA TYR A 218 -6.89 -13.33 -2.32
C TYR A 218 -8.03 -13.10 -3.34
N ARG A 219 -8.23 -13.98 -4.32
CA ARG A 219 -9.40 -13.95 -5.20
C ARG A 219 -10.69 -14.26 -4.43
N HIS A 220 -10.66 -15.16 -3.45
CA HIS A 220 -11.82 -15.39 -2.57
C HIS A 220 -12.06 -14.23 -1.60
N MET A 221 -11.01 -13.51 -1.19
CA MET A 221 -11.17 -12.35 -0.30
C MET A 221 -11.77 -11.12 -0.98
N SER A 222 -11.72 -11.00 -2.31
CA SER A 222 -12.32 -9.84 -3.00
C SER A 222 -13.85 -9.97 -3.14
N VAL A 223 -14.39 -11.18 -3.21
CA VAL A 223 -15.83 -11.46 -3.33
C VAL A 223 -16.53 -11.28 -1.96
N PRO A 224 -17.59 -10.45 -1.83
CA PRO A 224 -18.40 -10.43 -0.61
C PRO A 224 -19.05 -11.82 -0.41
N PRO A 225 -19.21 -12.32 0.82
CA PRO A 225 -19.91 -13.59 1.03
C PRO A 225 -21.32 -13.51 0.43
N GLU A 226 -21.74 -14.57 -0.27
CA GLU A 226 -23.15 -14.75 -0.60
C GLU A 226 -23.95 -14.74 0.71
N SER A 227 -24.95 -13.85 0.75
CA SER A 227 -25.85 -13.65 1.90
C SER A 227 -26.70 -14.88 2.19
#